data_AF-A0AAD9TTM8-F1
#
_entry.id   AF-A0AAD9TTM8-F1
#
_cell.length_a   1.000
_cell.length_b   1.000
_cell.length_c   1.000
_cell.angle_alpha   90.00
_cell.angle_beta   90.00
_cell.angle_gamma   90.00
#
_symmetry.space_group_name_H-M   'P 1'
#
loop_
_entity.id
_entity.type
_entity.pdbx_description
1 polymer ?
#
loop_
_entity_poly.entity_id
_entity_poly.type
_entity_poly.pdbx_seq_one_letter_code
_entity_poly.pdbx_strand_id
1 'polypeptide(L)'
;MDKAARAYTELQYNWHMEELRNLNPNAYNYVIDVCPYKWSCVHYPDRRYRVMTTNAAECINSCLKFTRQLPMLTLAEFIRNMLHRWFHDRHRAAQSIRHQLTDATHLVILKCVDKCNFITVNPVD
;
A
#
# COMPACT_ATOMS: atom_id res chain seq x y z
N MET A 1 -1.95 -17.66 5.72
CA MET A 1 -1.09 -17.13 4.64
C MET A 1 -1.20 -15.61 4.50
N ASP A 2 -2.39 -15.01 4.44
CA ASP A 2 -2.56 -13.56 4.16
C ASP A 2 -1.72 -12.63 5.06
N LYS A 3 -1.63 -12.92 6.37
CA LYS A 3 -0.83 -12.12 7.31
C LYS A 3 0.67 -12.12 6.98
N ALA A 4 1.26 -13.30 6.75
CA ALA A 4 2.68 -13.44 6.35
C ALA A 4 2.92 -12.85 4.96
N ALA A 5 2.01 -13.11 4.01
CA ALA A 5 2.12 -12.60 2.64
C ALA A 5 2.16 -11.06 2.60
N ARG A 6 1.43 -10.40 3.51
CA ARG A 6 1.29 -8.93 3.58
C ARG A 6 2.26 -8.25 4.55
N ALA A 7 3.15 -9.01 5.19
CA ALA A 7 4.15 -8.44 6.08
C ALA A 7 5.10 -7.54 5.29
N TYR A 8 5.37 -6.34 5.82
CA TYR A 8 6.29 -5.38 5.19
C TYR A 8 7.70 -5.44 5.79
N THR A 9 7.86 -6.13 6.92
CA THR A 9 9.15 -6.33 7.58
C THR A 9 9.41 -7.82 7.77
N GLU A 10 10.68 -8.18 7.72
CA GLU A 10 11.11 -9.57 7.85
C GLU A 10 10.77 -10.14 9.24
N LEU A 11 10.81 -9.28 10.27
CA LEU A 11 10.38 -9.63 11.61
C LEU A 11 8.90 -10.05 11.68
N GLN A 12 8.01 -9.26 11.07
CA GLN A 12 6.57 -9.59 11.03
C GLN A 12 6.30 -10.84 10.21
N TYR A 13 7.01 -10.99 9.08
CA TYR A 13 6.93 -12.18 8.24
C TYR A 13 7.31 -13.43 9.03
N ASN A 14 8.47 -13.42 9.67
CA ASN A 14 8.99 -14.54 10.46
C ASN A 14 8.05 -14.90 11.62
N TRP A 15 7.50 -13.90 12.31
CA TRP A 15 6.53 -14.16 13.38
C TRP A 15 5.29 -14.89 12.87
N HIS A 16 4.69 -14.45 11.76
CA HIS A 16 3.52 -15.12 11.18
C HIS A 16 3.84 -16.50 10.58
N MET A 17 5.05 -16.69 10.04
CA MET A 17 5.50 -17.99 9.55
C MET A 17 5.74 -18.98 10.70
N GLU A 18 6.24 -18.50 11.84
CA GLU A 18 6.40 -19.28 13.06
C GLU A 18 5.04 -19.69 13.64
N GLU A 19 4.08 -18.74 13.71
CA GLU A 19 2.70 -19.01 14.10
C GLU A 19 2.07 -20.10 13.20
N LEU A 20 2.27 -20.01 11.88
CA LEU A 20 1.79 -21.00 10.92
C LEU A 20 2.44 -22.38 11.14
N ARG A 21 3.75 -22.42 11.40
CA ARG A 21 4.49 -23.66 11.67
C ARG A 21 3.95 -24.37 12.91
N ASN A 22 3.69 -23.62 13.97
CA ASN A 22 3.16 -24.16 15.22
C ASN A 22 1.71 -24.66 15.07
N LEU A 23 0.90 -23.99 14.26
CA LEU A 23 -0.48 -24.41 13.99
C LEU A 23 -0.56 -25.61 13.05
N ASN A 24 0.24 -25.63 11.98
CA ASN A 24 0.24 -26.68 10.99
C ASN A 24 1.59 -26.76 10.23
N PRO A 25 2.47 -27.69 10.63
CA PRO A 25 3.77 -27.88 9.97
C PRO A 25 3.68 -28.24 8.49
N ASN A 26 2.66 -29.03 8.09
CA ASN A 26 2.46 -29.42 6.69
C ASN A 26 2.09 -28.21 5.83
N ALA A 27 1.24 -27.32 6.36
CA ALA A 27 0.91 -26.08 5.69
C ALA A 27 2.15 -25.21 5.54
N TYR A 28 2.95 -25.05 6.60
CA TYR A 28 4.22 -24.30 6.56
C TYR A 28 5.14 -24.80 5.44
N ASN A 29 5.39 -26.11 5.38
CA ASN A 29 6.25 -26.71 4.35
C ASN A 29 5.72 -26.42 2.95
N TYR A 30 4.43 -26.61 2.73
CA TYR A 30 3.79 -26.27 1.46
C TYR A 30 4.00 -24.80 1.06
N VAL A 31 3.85 -23.85 2.00
CA VAL A 31 4.00 -22.42 1.67
C VAL A 31 5.45 -22.06 1.31
N ILE A 32 6.40 -22.66 2.02
CA ILE A 32 7.84 -22.47 1.73
C ILE A 32 8.19 -23.06 0.37
N ASP A 33 7.64 -24.23 0.02
CA ASP A 33 7.85 -24.88 -1.29
C ASP A 33 7.31 -24.06 -2.46
N VAL A 34 6.21 -23.32 -2.27
CA VAL A 34 5.65 -22.39 -3.28
C VAL A 34 6.59 -21.20 -3.55
N CYS A 35 7.69 -21.10 -2.79
CA CYS A 35 8.76 -20.12 -2.87
C CYS A 35 8.29 -18.69 -2.49
N PRO A 36 8.75 -18.15 -1.35
CA PRO A 36 8.27 -16.87 -0.81
C PRO A 36 8.31 -15.70 -1.79
N TYR A 37 9.27 -15.64 -2.72
CA TYR A 37 9.35 -14.55 -3.70
C TYR A 37 8.09 -14.40 -4.57
N LYS A 38 7.26 -15.45 -4.71
CA LYS A 38 6.04 -15.40 -5.53
C LYS A 38 4.86 -14.73 -4.84
N TRP A 39 4.83 -14.74 -3.50
CA TRP A 39 3.63 -14.42 -2.74
C TRP A 39 3.85 -13.53 -1.51
N SER A 40 5.09 -13.41 -1.03
CA SER A 40 5.45 -12.57 0.11
C SER A 40 5.88 -11.19 -0.35
N CYS A 41 5.29 -10.14 0.24
CA CYS A 41 5.68 -8.75 0.00
C CYS A 41 7.13 -8.46 0.40
N VAL A 42 7.66 -9.11 1.45
CA VAL A 42 9.02 -8.83 1.96
C VAL A 42 10.11 -9.47 1.11
N HIS A 43 9.79 -10.58 0.44
CA HIS A 43 10.72 -11.33 -0.40
C HIS A 43 10.52 -11.06 -1.90
N TYR A 44 9.53 -10.24 -2.28
CA TYR A 44 9.38 -9.81 -3.67
C TYR A 44 10.53 -8.84 -4.03
N PRO A 45 11.19 -9.02 -5.18
CA PRO A 45 12.36 -8.23 -5.56
C PRO A 45 12.06 -6.73 -5.68
N ASP A 46 10.86 -6.38 -6.12
CA ASP A 46 10.36 -5.01 -6.08
C ASP A 46 9.50 -4.76 -4.83
N ARG A 47 9.66 -3.60 -4.21
CA ARG A 47 8.73 -3.19 -3.16
C ARG A 47 7.37 -2.94 -3.81
N ARG A 48 6.49 -3.94 -3.77
CA ARG A 48 5.06 -3.78 -4.06
C ARG A 48 4.45 -2.93 -2.96
N TYR A 49 4.72 -1.62 -3.00
CA TYR A 49 3.88 -0.66 -2.31
C TYR A 49 2.48 -0.89 -2.83
N ARG A 50 1.57 -1.13 -1.89
CA ARG A 50 0.21 -1.61 -2.12
C ARG A 50 -0.64 -0.61 -2.90
N VAL A 51 -0.34 -0.37 -4.16
CA VAL A 51 -1.37 -0.11 -5.17
C VAL A 51 -1.91 -1.49 -5.50
N MET A 52 -2.77 -2.04 -4.64
CA MET A 52 -3.58 -3.18 -5.04
C MET A 52 -4.44 -2.67 -6.19
N THR A 53 -4.03 -2.99 -7.42
CA THR A 53 -4.75 -2.67 -8.65
C THR A 53 -6.19 -3.17 -8.58
N THR A 54 -6.45 -4.24 -7.81
CA THR A 54 -7.79 -4.74 -7.49
C THR A 54 -8.63 -3.72 -6.72
N ASN A 55 -8.12 -3.06 -5.68
CA ASN A 55 -8.91 -2.11 -4.90
C ASN A 55 -9.31 -0.86 -5.71
N ALA A 56 -8.41 -0.36 -6.57
CA ALA A 56 -8.75 0.75 -7.46
C ALA A 56 -9.84 0.35 -8.47
N ALA A 57 -9.70 -0.83 -9.09
CA ALA A 57 -10.69 -1.36 -10.02
C ALA A 57 -12.02 -1.68 -9.32
N GLU A 58 -12.01 -2.28 -8.14
CA GLU A 58 -13.19 -2.59 -7.31
C GLU A 58 -13.92 -1.31 -6.87
N CYS A 59 -13.19 -0.29 -6.42
CA CYS A 59 -13.76 0.99 -6.05
C CYS A 59 -14.43 1.66 -7.26
N ILE A 60 -13.75 1.72 -8.40
CA ILE A 60 -14.32 2.26 -9.64
C ILE A 60 -15.52 1.41 -10.11
N ASN A 61 -15.43 0.08 -10.04
CA ASN A 61 -16.53 -0.82 -10.37
C ASN A 61 -17.75 -0.60 -9.48
N SER A 62 -17.53 -0.35 -8.19
CA SER A 62 -18.58 -0.03 -7.22
C SER A 62 -19.24 1.32 -7.53
N CYS A 63 -18.45 2.36 -7.78
CA CYS A 63 -18.94 3.68 -8.21
C CYS A 63 -19.74 3.61 -9.52
N LEU A 64 -19.37 2.70 -10.42
CA LEU A 64 -20.01 2.53 -11.73
C LEU A 64 -21.11 1.48 -11.78
N LYS A 65 -21.46 0.85 -10.64
CA LYS A 65 -22.38 -0.29 -10.60
C LYS A 65 -23.74 0.00 -11.23
N PHE A 66 -24.28 1.20 -11.00
CA PHE A 66 -25.57 1.64 -11.54
C PHE A 66 -25.45 2.32 -12.91
N THR A 67 -24.39 3.09 -13.12
CA THR A 67 -24.16 3.86 -14.36
C THR A 67 -23.76 2.98 -15.53
N ARG A 68 -23.27 1.75 -15.31
CA ARG A 68 -23.03 0.76 -16.37
C ARG A 68 -24.29 0.27 -17.08
N GLN A 69 -25.46 0.43 -16.47
CA GLN A 69 -26.75 0.06 -17.07
C GLN A 69 -27.32 1.18 -17.94
N LEU A 70 -26.67 2.35 -17.97
CA LEU A 70 -27.08 3.51 -18.75
C LEU A 70 -26.41 3.50 -20.14
N PRO A 71 -26.94 4.29 -21.10
CA PRO A 71 -26.30 4.45 -22.40
C PRO A 71 -24.83 4.87 -22.29
N MET A 72 -23.99 4.45 -23.24
CA MET A 72 -22.55 4.70 -23.22
C MET A 72 -22.19 6.18 -23.04
N LEU A 73 -22.98 7.08 -23.65
CA LEU A 73 -22.78 8.52 -23.52
C LEU A 73 -22.95 9.00 -22.07
N THR A 74 -24.01 8.54 -21.40
CA THR A 74 -24.30 8.86 -20.00
C THR A 74 -23.24 8.29 -19.05
N LEU A 75 -22.75 7.07 -19.32
CA LEU A 75 -21.63 6.49 -18.57
C LEU A 75 -20.35 7.32 -18.72
N ALA A 76 -20.02 7.73 -19.95
CA ALA A 76 -18.83 8.54 -20.23
C ALA A 76 -18.90 9.92 -19.55
N GLU A 77 -20.05 10.58 -19.60
CA GLU A 77 -20.26 11.85 -18.90
C GLU A 77 -20.16 11.72 -17.39
N PHE A 78 -20.69 10.63 -16.82
CA PHE A 78 -20.58 10.35 -15.39
C PHE A 78 -19.12 10.14 -14.97
N ILE A 79 -18.37 9.32 -15.70
CA ILE A 79 -16.94 9.09 -15.44
C ILE A 79 -16.16 10.40 -15.53
N ARG A 80 -16.41 11.20 -16.57
CA ARG A 80 -15.77 12.51 -16.76
C ARG A 80 -16.03 13.43 -15.57
N ASN A 81 -17.29 13.58 -15.15
CA ASN A 81 -17.65 14.43 -14.02
C ASN A 81 -17.04 13.95 -12.70
N MET A 82 -17.01 12.63 -12.48
CA MET A 82 -16.38 12.01 -11.30
C MET A 82 -14.89 12.33 -11.24
N LEU A 83 -14.16 12.10 -12.34
CA LEU A 83 -12.72 12.38 -12.42
C LEU A 83 -12.42 13.87 -12.28
N HIS A 84 -13.20 14.74 -12.94
CA HIS A 84 -13.05 16.19 -12.84
C HIS A 84 -13.17 16.67 -11.39
N ARG A 85 -14.22 16.26 -10.67
CA ARG A 85 -14.39 16.62 -9.26
C ARG A 85 -13.23 16.11 -8.42
N TRP A 86 -12.81 14.86 -8.64
CA TRP A 86 -11.72 14.28 -7.86
C TRP A 86 -10.39 15.01 -8.06
N PHE A 87 -10.01 15.31 -9.30
CA PHE A 87 -8.79 16.06 -9.58
C PHE A 87 -8.87 17.50 -9.07
N HIS A 88 -10.02 18.15 -9.20
CA HIS A 88 -10.26 19.49 -8.66
C HIS A 88 -10.04 19.51 -7.14
N ASP A 89 -10.65 18.58 -6.41
CA ASP A 89 -10.55 18.52 -4.96
C ASP A 89 -9.12 18.21 -4.49
N ARG A 90 -8.42 17.31 -5.19
CA ARG A 90 -6.99 17.04 -4.92
C ARG A 90 -6.11 18.25 -5.19
N HIS A 91 -6.37 18.98 -6.27
CA HIS A 91 -5.62 20.18 -6.61
C HIS A 91 -5.83 21.27 -5.55
N ARG A 92 -7.08 21.51 -5.15
CA ARG A 92 -7.42 22.46 -4.08
C ARG A 92 -6.77 22.08 -2.76
N ALA A 93 -6.82 20.79 -2.40
CA ALA A 93 -6.15 20.28 -1.21
C ALA A 93 -4.64 20.54 -1.28
N ALA A 94 -3.99 20.21 -2.41
CA ALA A 94 -2.57 20.44 -2.62
C ALA A 94 -2.19 21.93 -2.51
N GLN A 95 -2.99 22.84 -3.06
CA GLN A 95 -2.78 24.29 -2.95
C GLN A 95 -2.94 24.80 -1.52
N SER A 96 -3.77 24.15 -0.70
CA SER A 96 -3.94 24.51 0.70
C SER A 96 -2.82 23.99 1.61
N ILE A 97 -1.94 23.11 1.11
CA ILE A 97 -0.81 22.60 1.88
C ILE A 97 0.23 23.72 2.02
N ARG A 98 0.53 24.09 3.27
CA ARG A 98 1.50 25.16 3.61
C ARG A 98 2.96 24.74 3.46
N HIS A 99 3.23 23.44 3.41
CA HIS A 99 4.56 22.86 3.29
C HIS A 99 4.68 22.09 1.97
N GLN A 100 5.87 22.05 1.34
CA GLN A 100 6.09 21.27 0.12
C GLN A 100 5.83 19.75 0.30
N LEU A 101 5.77 19.30 1.55
CA LEU A 101 5.54 17.92 1.95
C LEU A 101 4.10 17.76 2.46
N THR A 102 3.42 16.69 2.05
CA THR A 102 2.16 16.26 2.67
C THR A 102 2.35 15.91 4.16
N ASP A 103 1.29 16.02 4.96
CA ASP A 103 1.35 15.73 6.41
C ASP A 103 1.92 14.33 6.71
N ALA A 104 1.58 13.33 5.89
CA ALA A 104 2.11 11.97 6.04
C ALA A 104 3.63 11.93 5.81
N THR A 105 4.14 12.59 4.77
CA THR A 105 5.59 12.69 4.51
C THR A 105 6.30 13.51 5.58
N HIS A 106 5.68 14.57 6.08
CA HIS A 106 6.23 15.38 7.15
C HIS A 106 6.34 14.56 8.45
N LEU A 107 5.33 13.77 8.77
CA LEU A 107 5.30 12.90 9.96
C LEU A 107 6.34 11.77 9.88
N VAL A 108 6.61 11.24 8.69
CA VAL A 108 7.70 10.28 8.46
C VAL A 108 9.06 10.95 8.68
N ILE A 109 9.28 12.16 8.16
CA ILE A 109 10.52 12.91 8.36
C ILE A 109 10.74 13.21 9.85
N LEU A 110 9.71 13.68 10.57
CA LEU A 110 9.81 13.94 12.00
C LEU A 110 10.23 12.68 12.79
N LYS A 111 9.63 11.52 12.48
CA LYS A 111 10.04 10.24 13.09
C LYS A 111 11.50 9.87 12.78
N CYS A 112 11.96 10.15 11.57
CA CYS A 112 13.35 9.93 11.19
C CYS A 112 14.30 10.87 11.94
N VAL A 113 13.94 12.15 12.08
CA VAL A 113 14.72 13.16 12.82
C VAL A 113 14.82 12.79 14.30
N ASP A 114 13.70 12.42 14.94
CA ASP A 114 13.69 11.97 16.33
C ASP A 114 14.64 10.78 16.53
N LYS A 115 14.66 9.85 15.57
CA LYS A 115 15.58 8.70 15.62
C LYS A 115 17.03 9.10 15.41
N CYS A 116 17.31 10.06 14.52
CA CYS A 116 18.65 10.59 14.27
C CYS A 116 19.22 11.36 15.47
N ASN A 117 18.38 11.99 16.29
CA ASN A 117 18.83 12.68 17.50
C ASN A 117 19.49 11.75 18.54
N PHE A 118 19.27 10.44 18.43
CA PHE A 118 19.91 9.42 19.28
C PHE A 118 21.14 8.75 18.62
N ILE A 119 21.48 9.13 17.38
CA ILE A 119 22.62 8.55 16.65
C ILE A 119 23.78 9.53 16.74
N THR A 120 24.79 9.21 17.55
CA THR A 120 26.05 9.93 17.59
C THR A 120 26.84 9.59 16.33
N VAL A 121 26.91 10.51 15.37
CA VAL A 121 27.75 10.38 14.18
C VAL A 121 29.13 10.91 14.54
N ASN A 122 30.10 10.01 14.68
CA ASN A 122 31.49 10.38 14.84
C ASN A 122 32.06 10.80 13.46
N PRO A 123 32.95 11.80 13.41
CA PRO A 123 33.64 12.15 12.17
C PRO A 123 34.41 10.94 11.63
N VAL A 124 34.45 10.81 10.30
CA VAL A 124 35.33 9.85 9.64
C VAL A 124 36.67 10.54 9.50
N ASP A 125 37.71 9.95 10.10
CA ASP A 125 39.10 10.40 9.97
C ASP A 125 39.58 10.40 8.51
#